data_AF-A0A520BB79-F1
#
_entry.id   AF-A0A520BB79-F1
#
_cell.length_a   1.000
_cell.length_b   1.000
_cell.length_c   1.000
_cell.angle_alpha   90.00
_cell.angle_beta   90.00
_cell.angle_gamma   90.00
#
_symmetry.space_group_name_H-M   'P 1'
#
loop_
_entity.id
_entity.type
_entity.pdbx_description
1 polymer ?
#
loop_
_entity_poly.entity_id
_entity_poly.type
_entity_poly.pdbx_seq_one_letter_code
_entity_poly.pdbx_strand_id
1 'polypeptide(L)' 'MKNNLFLDAAFSKQTERPPVWMMRQAGRFMPQYWEIKNKYSFLEMCKTPEIAADVTMLPVDLLGIDAA' A
#
# COMPACT_ATOMS: atom_id res chain seq x y z
N MET A 1 0.11 -10.50 8.56
CA MET A 1 -1.20 -10.47 9.24
C MET A 1 -2.29 -10.65 8.19
N LYS A 2 -3.24 -11.57 8.39
CA LYS A 2 -4.31 -11.83 7.41
C LYS A 2 -5.50 -10.92 7.75
N ASN A 3 -5.58 -9.76 7.10
CA ASN A 3 -6.70 -8.84 7.27
C ASN A 3 -7.69 -9.05 6.13
N ASN A 4 -8.81 -9.72 6.41
CA ASN A 4 -9.84 -10.03 5.42
C ASN A 4 -10.96 -8.99 5.37
N LEU A 5 -10.89 -7.89 6.15
CA LEU A 5 -11.98 -6.91 6.27
C LEU A 5 -12.41 -6.36 4.91
N PHE A 6 -11.46 -6.06 4.02
CA PHE A 6 -11.78 -5.60 2.66
C PHE A 6 -12.54 -6.65 1.85
N LEU A 7 -12.05 -7.90 1.84
CA LEU A 7 -12.68 -8.98 1.09
C LEU A 7 -14.06 -9.32 1.66
N ASP A 8 -14.18 -9.43 2.98
CA ASP A 8 -15.43 -9.76 3.64
C ASP A 8 -16.48 -8.66 3.44
N ALA A 9 -16.09 -7.38 3.48
CA ALA A 9 -16.98 -6.28 3.11
C ALA A 9 -17.38 -6.33 1.61
N ALA A 10 -16.46 -6.65 0.70
CA ALA A 10 -16.74 -6.78 -0.72
C ALA A 10 -17.70 -7.94 -1.04
N PHE A 11 -17.70 -9.00 -0.22
CA PHE A 11 -18.62 -10.13 -0.30
C PHE A 11 -19.87 -9.95 0.58
N SER A 12 -20.15 -8.74 1.08
CA SER A 12 -21.32 -8.42 1.91
C SER A 12 -21.43 -9.24 3.20
N LYS A 13 -20.30 -9.71 3.73
CA LYS A 13 -20.26 -10.37 5.05
C LYS A 13 -20.22 -9.32 6.15
N GLN A 14 -20.69 -9.73 7.33
CA GLN A 14 -20.62 -8.89 8.51
C GLN A 14 -19.16 -8.67 8.93
N THR A 15 -18.79 -7.42 9.10
CA THR A 15 -17.44 -6.99 9.50
C THR A 15 -17.52 -6.16 10.79
N GLU A 16 -16.48 -6.22 11.62
CA GLU A 16 -16.44 -5.49 12.91
C GLU A 16 -16.37 -3.97 12.71
N ARG A 17 -15.80 -3.53 11.58
CA ARG A 17 -15.70 -2.13 11.16
C ARG A 17 -15.62 -2.02 9.63
N PRO A 18 -15.97 -0.87 9.04
CA PRO A 18 -15.74 -0.62 7.62
C PRO A 18 -14.23 -0.69 7.29
N PRO A 19 -13.83 -1.34 6.17
CA PRO A 19 -12.44 -1.32 5.72
C PRO A 19 -12.05 0.07 5.20
N VAL A 20 -10.84 0.51 5.51
CA VAL A 20 -10.32 1.83 5.11
C VAL A 20 -9.03 1.66 4.32
N TRP A 21 -8.99 2.30 3.15
CA TRP A 21 -7.81 2.42 2.29
C TRP A 21 -7.90 3.74 1.50
N MET A 22 -6.78 4.22 0.97
CA MET A 22 -6.75 5.46 0.19
C MET A 22 -6.04 5.25 -1.14
N MET A 23 -6.65 5.72 -2.23
CA MET A 23 -5.96 5.76 -3.51
C MET A 23 -4.71 6.65 -3.41
N ARG A 24 -3.59 6.19 -3.99
CA ARG A 24 -2.27 6.85 -3.92
C ARG A 24 -1.69 6.96 -2.52
N GLN A 25 -2.03 6.01 -1.65
CA GLN A 25 -1.43 5.85 -0.33
C GLN A 25 0.10 5.73 -0.36
N ALA A 26 0.70 5.05 -1.34
CA ALA A 26 2.15 5.10 -1.57
C ALA A 26 2.51 6.31 -2.42
N GLY A 27 2.87 7.43 -1.79
CA GLY A 27 3.03 8.69 -2.50
C GLY A 27 4.07 9.64 -1.93
N ARG A 28 4.20 10.79 -2.61
CA ARG A 28 5.20 11.84 -2.37
C ARG A 28 5.10 12.53 -1.00
N PHE A 29 4.07 12.21 -0.21
CA PHE A 29 3.94 12.71 1.16
C PHE A 29 4.78 11.90 2.15
N MET A 30 5.25 10.70 1.78
CA MET A 30 6.12 9.89 2.64
C MET A 30 7.60 10.17 2.39
N PRO A 31 8.40 10.46 3.43
CA PRO A 31 9.85 10.58 3.31
C PRO A 31 10.52 9.31 2.74
N GLN A 32 10.04 8.13 3.15
CA GLN A 32 10.55 6.83 2.69
C GLN A 32 10.35 6.63 1.17
N TYR A 33 9.25 7.17 0.63
CA TYR A 33 9.01 7.15 -0.82
C TYR A 33 10.05 8.01 -1.58
N TRP A 34 10.47 9.14 -1.01
CA TRP A 34 11.50 9.99 -1.60
C TRP A 34 12.89 9.35 -1.55
N GLU A 35 13.21 8.58 -0.51
CA GLU A 35 14.47 7.83 -0.44
C GLU A 35 14.62 6.82 -1.57
N ILE A 36 13.53 6.15 -1.95
CA ILE A 36 13.51 5.20 -3.07
C ILE A 36 13.55 5.96 -4.41
N LYS A 37 12.72 7.00 -4.54
CA LYS A 37 12.63 7.81 -5.77
C LYS A 37 13.94 8.55 -6.10
N ASN A 38 14.72 8.93 -5.10
CA ASN A 38 16.03 9.57 -5.33
C ASN A 38 17.10 8.57 -5.80
N LYS A 39 16.87 7.25 -5.65
CA LYS A 39 17.80 6.20 -6.06
C LYS A 39 17.48 5.62 -7.45
N TYR A 40 16.22 5.67 -7.89
CA TYR A 40 15.76 5.02 -9.12
C TYR A 40 14.86 5.94 -9.94
N SER A 41 14.91 5.83 -11.27
CA SER A 41 13.94 6.53 -12.12
C SER A 41 12.54 5.93 -11.97
N PHE A 42 11.50 6.72 -12.27
CA PHE A 42 10.11 6.27 -12.15
C PHE A 42 9.83 5.00 -12.96
N LEU A 43 10.39 4.90 -14.16
CA LEU A 43 10.17 3.75 -15.03
C LEU A 43 10.88 2.50 -14.50
N GLU A 44 12.07 2.65 -13.91
CA GLU A 44 12.79 1.55 -13.26
C GLU A 44 12.03 1.06 -12.03
N MET A 45 11.52 1.98 -11.20
CA MET A 45 10.69 1.60 -10.04
C MET A 45 9.47 0.77 -10.45
N CYS A 46 8.81 1.08 -11.57
CA CYS A 46 7.67 0.31 -12.05
C CYS A 46 8.06 -1.02 -12.72
N LYS A 47 9.29 -1.13 -13.25
CA LYS A 47 9.75 -2.31 -14.01
C LYS A 47 10.55 -3.30 -13.18
N THR A 48 11.00 -2.91 -11.99
CA THR A 48 11.71 -3.78 -11.05
C THR A 48 10.72 -4.29 -9.99
N PRO A 49 10.31 -5.57 -10.03
CA PRO A 49 9.29 -6.12 -9.15
C PRO A 49 9.60 -5.97 -7.65
N GLU A 50 10.86 -6.08 -7.26
CA GLU A 50 11.32 -5.98 -5.88
C GLU A 50 11.10 -4.57 -5.34
N ILE A 51 11.48 -3.55 -6.11
CA ILE A 51 11.30 -2.15 -5.75
C ILE A 51 9.82 -1.78 -5.73
N ALA A 52 9.04 -2.29 -6.68
CA ALA A 52 7.59 -2.07 -6.72
C ALA A 52 6.89 -2.68 -5.50
N ALA A 53 7.31 -3.87 -5.05
CA ALA A 53 6.80 -4.52 -3.85
C ALA A 53 7.12 -3.69 -2.60
N ASP A 54 8.37 -3.25 -2.44
CA ASP A 54 8.80 -2.42 -1.30
C ASP A 54 7.99 -1.12 -1.22
N VAL A 55 7.78 -0.43 -2.35
CA VAL A 55 6.98 0.79 -2.41
C VAL A 55 5.52 0.55 -2.04
N THR A 56 4.96 -0.61 -2.41
CA THR A 56 3.56 -0.99 -2.13
C THR A 56 3.35 -1.40 -0.68
N MET A 57 4.38 -1.96 -0.03
CA MET A 57 4.33 -2.35 1.38
C MET A 57 4.48 -1.17 2.35
N LEU A 58 5.18 -0.09 1.97
CA LEU A 58 5.37 1.10 2.80
C LEU A 58 4.08 1.60 3.50
N PRO A 59 2.94 1.83 2.80
CA PRO A 59 1.71 2.28 3.43
C PRO A 59 1.08 1.26 4.38
N VAL A 60 1.22 -0.04 4.09
CA VAL A 60 0.67 -1.11 4.94
C VAL A 60 1.40 -1.12 6.28
N ASP A 61 2.72 -1.05 6.24
CA ASP A 61 3.57 -1.09 7.42
C ASP A 61 3.49 0.19 8.25
N LEU A 62 3.32 1.36 7.60
CA LEU A 62 3.29 2.67 8.27
C LEU A 62 1.91 3.09 8.76
N LEU A 63 0.83 2.73 8.05
CA LEU A 63 -0.52 3.26 8.29
C LEU A 63 -1.52 2.21 8.76
N GLY A 64 -1.16 0.91 8.75
CA GLY A 64 -2.03 -0.16 9.22
C GLY A 64 -3.36 -0.27 8.44
N ILE A 65 -3.34 0.12 7.17
CA ILE A 65 -4.50 0.11 6.27
C ILE A 65 -4.93 -1.31 5.91
N ASP A 66 -6.21 -1.47 5.56
CA ASP A 66 -6.82 -2.78 5.35
C ASP A 66 -6.55 -3.39 3.97
N ALA A 67 -6.00 -2.60 3.03
CA ALA A 67 -5.66 -3.04 1.67
C ALA A 67 -4.55 -2.17 1.05
N ALA A 68 -3.66 -2.79 0.26
CA ALA A 68 -2.68 -2.10 -0.59
C ALA A 68 -2.49 -2.74 -1.95
#